data_AF-A0A3D2MKS0-F1
#
_entry.id   AF-A0A3D2MKS0-F1
#
_cell.length_a   1.000
_cell.length_b   1.000
_cell.length_c   1.000
_cell.angle_alpha   90.00
_cell.angle_beta   90.00
_cell.angle_gamma   90.00
#
_symmetry.space_group_name_H-M   'P 1'
#
loop_
_entity.id
_entity.type
_entity.pdbx_description
1 polymer ?
#
loop_
_entity_poly.entity_id
_entity_poly.type
_entity_poly.pdbx_seq_one_letter_code
_entity_poly.pdbx_strand_id
1 'polypeptide(L)'
;MDEHRIGLKPILRRVWAPKGATVVAPVAPRYQWMDVSAFVYPESGRSRWLLLPGVHAEVCSQVLEVFAQEVGAGAGKEILLMLDGAGWHTSASLSLPQGIQVLFLPPYSPEIQRLSGFGPCLKSHWPTGSSSL
;
A
#
# COMPACT_ATOMS: atom_id res chain seq x y z
N MET A 1 -1.19 -6.69 -5.27
CA MET A 1 -0.77 -6.08 -3.99
C MET A 1 -0.03 -4.81 -4.31
N ASP A 2 -0.02 -3.86 -3.38
CA ASP A 2 0.76 -2.63 -3.47
C ASP A 2 1.02 -2.10 -2.06
N GLU A 3 2.07 -1.29 -1.93
CA GLU A 3 2.52 -0.74 -0.67
C GLU A 3 2.22 0.76 -0.58
N HIS A 4 1.77 1.18 0.60
CA HIS A 4 1.57 2.60 0.89
C HIS A 4 2.14 2.99 2.23
N ARG A 5 2.88 4.09 2.24
CA ARG A 5 3.42 4.65 3.47
C ARG A 5 2.38 5.46 4.22
N ILE A 6 2.17 5.12 5.49
CA ILE A 6 1.34 5.87 6.43
C ILE A 6 2.23 6.42 7.53
N GLY A 7 1.99 7.64 7.99
CA GLY A 7 2.82 8.19 9.05
C GLY A 7 2.73 9.69 9.19
N LEU A 8 3.59 10.20 10.05
CA LEU A 8 3.75 11.63 10.23
C LEU A 8 4.39 12.17 8.96
N LYS A 9 3.57 12.80 8.13
CA LYS A 9 4.00 13.68 7.05
C LYS A 9 3.35 15.02 7.31
N PRO A 10 4.12 16.11 7.46
CA PRO A 10 3.52 17.42 7.67
C PRO A 10 2.65 17.79 6.46
N ILE A 11 1.36 18.00 6.70
CA ILE A 11 0.42 18.48 5.69
C ILE A 11 0.29 19.99 5.86
N LEU A 12 0.86 20.73 4.92
CA LEU A 12 0.56 22.15 4.77
C LEU A 12 -0.85 22.31 4.20
N ARG A 13 -1.69 23.09 4.89
CA ARG A 13 -3.06 23.40 4.47
C ARG A 13 -3.20 24.87 4.10
N ARG A 14 -4.11 25.16 3.18
CA ARG A 14 -4.52 26.54 2.88
C ARG A 14 -5.34 27.07 4.06
N VAL A 15 -5.07 28.31 4.45
CA VAL A 15 -5.83 29.05 5.45
C VAL A 15 -6.21 30.41 4.88
N TRP A 16 -7.33 30.95 5.34
CA TRP A 16 -7.73 32.32 5.03
C TRP A 16 -7.00 33.29 5.96
N ALA A 17 -6.51 34.39 5.40
CA ALA A 17 -5.90 35.47 6.17
C ALA A 17 -6.33 36.83 5.61
N PRO A 18 -6.39 37.88 6.46
CA PRO A 18 -6.65 39.24 6.01
C PRO A 18 -5.67 39.68 4.92
N LYS A 19 -6.16 40.52 4.00
CA LYS A 19 -5.32 41.08 2.92
C LYS A 19 -4.15 41.87 3.54
N GLY A 20 -2.93 41.49 3.18
CA GLY A 20 -1.69 42.10 3.70
C GLY A 20 -1.11 41.41 4.94
N ALA A 21 -1.77 40.38 5.49
CA ALA A 21 -1.23 39.59 6.59
C ALA A 21 -0.39 38.42 6.07
N THR A 22 0.83 38.28 6.59
CA THR A 22 1.68 37.10 6.36
C THR A 22 1.30 36.01 7.36
N VAL A 23 0.90 34.84 6.85
CA VAL A 23 0.67 33.66 7.68
C VAL A 23 1.97 32.89 7.83
N VAL A 24 2.39 32.65 9.07
CA VAL A 24 3.47 31.72 9.39
C VAL A 24 2.85 30.44 9.94
N ALA A 25 2.96 29.35 9.19
CA ALA A 25 2.59 28.02 9.67
C ALA A 25 3.86 27.32 10.15
N PRO A 26 4.08 27.17 11.48
CA PRO A 26 5.20 26.39 11.98
C PRO A 26 5.01 24.93 11.58
N VAL A 27 5.89 24.42 10.73
CA VAL A 27 5.92 23.01 10.36
C VAL A 27 7.04 22.34 11.14
N ALA A 28 6.72 21.28 11.87
CA ALA A 28 7.71 20.40 12.47
C ALA A 28 7.69 19.05 11.73
N PRO A 29 8.49 18.87 10.67
CA PRO A 29 8.58 17.57 10.01
C PRO A 29 9.01 16.51 11.02
N ARG A 30 8.24 15.43 11.06
CA ARG A 30 8.63 14.16 11.69
C ARG A 30 8.65 13.15 10.56
N TYR A 31 9.62 12.26 10.59
CA TYR A 31 9.85 11.24 9.57
C TYR A 31 9.66 9.88 10.21
N GLN A 32 8.44 9.66 10.72
CA GLN A 32 8.02 8.41 11.32
C GLN A 32 6.89 7.86 10.48
N TRP A 33 7.04 6.62 10.03
CA TRP A 33 6.06 5.97 9.19
C TRP A 33 6.07 4.46 9.41
N MET A 34 4.99 3.86 8.97
CA MET A 34 4.85 2.44 8.72
C MET A 34 4.43 2.28 7.26
N ASP A 35 4.71 1.12 6.70
CA ASP A 35 4.24 0.78 5.36
C ASP A 35 3.02 -0.14 5.51
N VAL A 36 2.04 0.03 4.63
CA VAL A 36 0.85 -0.81 4.54
C VAL A 36 0.94 -1.59 3.25
N SER A 37 1.02 -2.91 3.32
CA SER A 37 0.84 -3.75 2.14
C SER A 37 -0.63 -4.14 2.07
N ALA A 38 -1.26 -3.90 0.93
CA ALA A 38 -2.69 -4.14 0.75
C ALA A 38 -2.99 -5.00 -0.49
N PHE A 39 -4.03 -5.82 -0.36
CA PHE A 39 -4.53 -6.76 -1.34
C PHE A 39 -5.99 -6.43 -1.62
N VAL A 40 -6.39 -6.49 -2.89
CA VAL A 40 -7.78 -6.28 -3.30
C VAL A 40 -8.15 -7.39 -4.27
N TYR A 41 -9.30 -8.02 -4.04
CA TYR A 41 -9.93 -8.92 -5.00
C TYR A 41 -10.83 -8.09 -5.94
N PRO A 42 -10.43 -7.87 -7.21
CA PRO A 42 -11.03 -6.82 -8.04
C PRO A 42 -12.53 -6.96 -8.27
N GLU A 43 -13.03 -8.20 -8.41
CA GLU A 43 -14.43 -8.46 -8.73
C GLU A 43 -15.39 -8.08 -7.58
N SER A 44 -14.97 -8.35 -6.34
CA SER A 44 -15.81 -8.11 -5.15
C SER A 44 -15.44 -6.84 -4.38
N GLY A 45 -14.28 -6.25 -4.66
CA GLY A 45 -13.69 -5.18 -3.85
C GLY A 45 -13.23 -5.59 -2.45
N ARG A 46 -13.32 -6.87 -2.07
CA ARG A 46 -12.81 -7.36 -0.79
C ARG A 46 -11.32 -7.11 -0.68
N SER A 47 -10.89 -6.61 0.47
CA SER A 47 -9.49 -6.28 0.71
C SER A 47 -8.92 -6.91 1.98
N ARG A 48 -7.60 -7.03 2.02
CA ARG A 48 -6.78 -7.41 3.17
C ARG A 48 -5.59 -6.48 3.23
N TRP A 49 -5.06 -6.21 4.41
CA TRP A 49 -3.94 -5.31 4.58
C TRP A 49 -3.15 -5.64 5.85
N LEU A 50 -1.84 -5.37 5.79
CA LEU A 50 -0.92 -5.57 6.91
C LEU A 50 -0.14 -4.28 7.16
N LEU A 51 0.07 -3.96 8.44
CA LEU A 51 0.96 -2.87 8.86
C LEU A 51 2.37 -3.42 9.07
N LEU A 52 3.34 -2.74 8.48
CA LEU A 52 4.71 -3.21 8.38
C LEU A 52 5.68 -2.11 8.84
N PRO A 53 6.79 -2.48 9.51
CA PRO A 53 7.83 -1.53 9.89
C PRO A 53 8.69 -1.07 8.69
N GLY A 54 8.57 -1.72 7.54
CA GLY A 54 9.31 -1.40 6.33
C GLY A 54 8.95 -2.30 5.15
N VAL A 55 9.53 -2.02 3.98
CA VAL A 55 9.35 -2.80 2.74
C VAL A 55 10.70 -3.33 2.24
N HIS A 56 10.87 -4.64 2.24
CA HIS A 56 12.02 -5.37 1.68
C HIS A 56 11.64 -6.83 1.42
N ALA A 57 12.46 -7.56 0.66
CA ALA A 57 12.10 -8.88 0.13
C ALA A 57 11.70 -9.92 1.20
N GLU A 58 12.35 -9.91 2.36
CA GLU A 58 12.01 -10.80 3.46
C GLU A 58 10.62 -10.49 4.05
N VAL A 59 10.36 -9.22 4.35
CA VAL A 59 9.02 -8.77 4.79
C VAL A 59 7.97 -9.07 3.72
N CYS A 60 8.27 -8.86 2.45
CA CYS A 60 7.36 -9.20 1.36
C CYS A 60 7.04 -10.70 1.34
N SER A 61 8.03 -11.57 1.55
CA SER A 61 7.81 -13.03 1.63
C SER A 61 6.88 -13.39 2.80
N GLN A 62 7.09 -12.78 3.97
CA GLN A 62 6.24 -12.99 5.15
C GLN A 62 4.82 -12.49 4.93
N VAL A 63 4.66 -11.34 4.26
CA VAL A 63 3.36 -10.77 3.90
C VAL A 63 2.61 -11.71 2.96
N LEU A 64 3.28 -12.28 1.96
CA LEU A 64 2.67 -13.24 1.04
C LEU A 64 2.27 -14.54 1.76
N GLU A 65 3.08 -15.03 2.69
CA GLU A 65 2.78 -16.20 3.50
C GLU A 65 1.51 -15.99 4.34
N VAL A 66 1.44 -14.88 5.08
CA VAL A 66 0.24 -14.53 5.86
C VAL A 66 -0.97 -14.39 4.95
N PHE A 67 -0.83 -13.70 3.81
CA PHE A 67 -1.91 -13.56 2.84
C PHE A 67 -2.39 -14.92 2.33
N ALA A 68 -1.48 -15.82 1.93
CA ALA A 68 -1.79 -17.16 1.44
C ALA A 68 -2.57 -17.98 2.47
N GLN A 69 -2.18 -17.90 3.75
CA GLN A 69 -2.90 -18.55 4.84
C GLN A 69 -4.31 -17.98 5.04
N GLU A 70 -4.46 -16.64 5.06
CA GLU A 70 -5.77 -15.98 5.25
C GLU A 70 -6.78 -16.31 4.14
N VAL A 71 -6.31 -16.46 2.91
CA VAL A 71 -7.15 -16.77 1.75
C VAL A 71 -7.24 -18.28 1.49
N GLY A 72 -6.50 -19.11 2.22
CA GLY A 72 -6.44 -20.55 2.04
C GLY A 72 -5.87 -20.98 0.69
N ALA A 73 -4.85 -20.26 0.18
CA ALA A 73 -4.11 -20.67 -1.01
C ALA A 73 -3.30 -21.94 -0.75
N GLY A 74 -3.11 -22.76 -1.78
CA GLY A 74 -2.37 -24.01 -1.70
C GLY A 74 -2.71 -24.94 -2.86
N ALA A 75 -2.41 -26.23 -2.74
CA ALA A 75 -2.60 -27.22 -3.82
C ALA A 75 -4.02 -27.28 -4.41
N GLY A 76 -5.05 -26.92 -3.64
CA GLY A 76 -6.45 -26.89 -4.09
C GLY A 76 -6.96 -25.51 -4.50
N LYS A 77 -6.15 -24.45 -4.35
CA LYS A 77 -6.55 -23.07 -4.61
C LYS A 77 -5.35 -22.23 -5.01
N GLU A 78 -5.25 -21.97 -6.31
CA GLU A 78 -4.26 -21.07 -6.89
C GLU A 78 -4.80 -19.63 -6.91
N ILE A 79 -3.94 -18.66 -6.62
CA ILE A 79 -4.23 -17.23 -6.68
C ILE A 79 -3.19 -16.56 -7.55
N LEU A 80 -3.65 -15.91 -8.61
CA LEU A 80 -2.82 -15.02 -9.41
C LEU A 80 -2.79 -13.63 -8.76
N LEU A 81 -1.63 -13.26 -8.23
CA LEU A 81 -1.38 -11.98 -7.60
C LEU A 81 -0.66 -11.04 -8.57
N MET A 82 -1.26 -9.87 -8.80
CA MET A 82 -0.64 -8.83 -9.62
C MET A 82 0.24 -7.92 -8.76
N LEU A 83 1.51 -7.74 -9.16
CA LEU A 83 2.51 -6.88 -8.50
C LEU A 83 3.12 -5.88 -9.49
N ASP A 84 3.62 -4.77 -8.98
CA ASP A 84 4.51 -3.91 -9.75
C ASP A 84 5.95 -4.48 -9.78
N GLY A 85 6.83 -3.86 -10.56
CA GLY A 85 8.23 -4.27 -10.70
C GLY A 85 9.17 -3.78 -9.60
N ALA A 86 8.68 -3.44 -8.40
CA ALA A 86 9.55 -2.95 -7.32
C ALA A 86 10.69 -3.95 -7.02
N GLY A 87 11.85 -3.44 -6.62
CA GLY A 87 13.06 -4.27 -6.46
C GLY A 87 12.92 -5.40 -5.45
N TRP A 88 12.05 -5.25 -4.43
CA TRP A 88 11.74 -6.32 -3.48
C TRP A 88 10.71 -7.33 -4.01
N HIS A 89 9.88 -6.98 -4.98
CA HIS A 89 8.97 -7.91 -5.67
C HIS A 89 9.69 -8.78 -6.71
N THR A 90 10.80 -8.30 -7.24
CA THR A 90 11.62 -9.01 -8.24
C THR A 90 12.90 -9.59 -7.66
N SER A 91 13.08 -9.49 -6.33
CA SER A 91 14.26 -10.00 -5.64
C SER A 91 14.38 -11.51 -5.76
N ALA A 92 15.58 -12.01 -6.02
CA ALA A 92 15.87 -13.45 -5.99
C ALA A 92 15.68 -14.08 -4.60
N SER A 93 15.66 -13.26 -3.54
CA SER A 93 15.38 -13.71 -2.17
C SER A 93 13.88 -13.72 -1.82
N LEU A 94 13.00 -13.31 -2.74
CA LEU A 94 11.55 -13.38 -2.51
C LEU A 94 11.09 -14.83 -2.57
N SER A 95 10.43 -15.28 -1.51
CA SER A 95 9.80 -16.61 -1.45
C SER A 95 8.30 -16.47 -1.71
N LEU A 96 7.78 -17.26 -2.65
CA LEU A 96 6.35 -17.35 -2.93
C LEU A 96 5.78 -18.59 -2.23
N PRO A 97 4.72 -18.43 -1.39
CA PRO A 97 4.06 -19.56 -0.78
C PRO A 97 3.30 -20.40 -1.81
N GLN A 98 3.03 -21.66 -1.47
CA GLN A 98 2.28 -22.56 -2.35
C GLN A 98 0.90 -21.98 -2.69
N GLY A 99 0.50 -22.10 -3.96
CA GLY A 99 -0.78 -21.58 -4.43
C GLY A 99 -0.79 -20.09 -4.73
N ILE A 100 0.33 -19.39 -4.61
CA ILE A 100 0.48 -18.00 -5.08
C ILE A 100 1.34 -17.97 -6.33
N GLN A 101 0.78 -17.41 -7.41
CA GLN A 101 1.48 -17.09 -8.65
C GLN A 101 1.53 -15.57 -8.81
N VAL A 102 2.62 -15.04 -9.37
CA VAL A 102 2.78 -13.59 -9.56
C VAL A 102 2.72 -13.20 -11.02
N LEU A 103 1.95 -12.17 -11.33
CA LEU A 103 1.96 -11.46 -12.61
C LEU A 103 2.52 -10.05 -12.39
N PHE A 104 3.61 -9.73 -13.08
CA PHE A 104 4.19 -8.39 -13.02
C PHE A 104 3.53 -7.44 -14.02
N LEU A 105 3.21 -6.23 -13.55
CA LEU A 105 2.77 -5.14 -14.39
C LEU A 105 3.92 -4.62 -15.27
N PRO A 106 3.61 -4.08 -16.47
CA PRO A 106 4.57 -3.30 -17.21
C PRO A 106 5.10 -2.14 -16.36
N PRO A 107 6.37 -1.75 -16.51
CA PRO A 107 6.95 -0.63 -15.78
C PRO A 107 6.11 0.65 -15.93
N TYR A 108 6.03 1.43 -14.85
CA TYR A 108 5.37 2.74 -14.83
C TYR A 108 3.90 2.76 -15.30
N SER A 109 3.13 1.70 -15.00
CA SER A 109 1.71 1.59 -15.36
C SER A 109 0.76 1.74 -14.14
N PRO A 110 0.82 2.83 -13.35
CA PRO A 110 0.01 2.99 -12.15
C PRO A 110 -1.49 3.11 -12.44
N GLU A 111 -1.90 3.40 -13.68
CA GLU A 111 -3.28 3.40 -14.12
C GLU A 111 -3.90 2.00 -14.10
N ILE A 112 -3.14 0.95 -14.44
CA ILE A 112 -3.62 -0.44 -14.42
C ILE A 112 -3.90 -0.89 -12.97
N GLN A 113 -3.04 -0.44 -12.04
CA GLN A 113 -3.22 -0.68 -10.61
C GLN A 113 -4.40 0.10 -10.01
N ARG A 114 -4.82 1.22 -10.61
CA ARG A 114 -6.03 1.94 -10.21
C ARG A 114 -7.30 1.24 -10.69
N LEU A 115 -7.26 0.65 -11.89
CA LEU A 115 -8.40 -0.09 -12.47
C LEU A 115 -8.73 -1.37 -11.71
N SER A 116 -7.77 -1.98 -11.02
CA SER A 116 -8.00 -3.16 -10.17
C SER A 116 -8.78 -2.86 -8.87
N GLY A 117 -9.17 -1.60 -8.64
CA GLY A 117 -9.89 -1.17 -7.43
C GLY A 117 -9.00 -0.86 -6.22
N PHE A 118 -7.67 -0.98 -6.37
CA PHE A 118 -6.72 -0.80 -5.28
C PHE A 118 -6.72 0.63 -4.69
N GLY A 119 -6.49 1.64 -5.54
CA GLY A 119 -6.38 3.04 -5.11
C GLY A 119 -7.61 3.56 -4.34
N PRO A 120 -8.85 3.34 -4.84
CA PRO A 120 -10.08 3.67 -4.10
C PRO A 120 -10.20 2.95 -2.76
N CYS A 121 -9.86 1.65 -2.69
CA CYS A 121 -9.96 0.86 -1.47
C CYS A 121 -9.00 1.34 -0.36
N LEU A 122 -7.77 1.68 -0.74
CA LEU A 122 -6.77 2.16 0.20
C LEU A 122 -7.19 3.52 0.80
N LYS A 123 -7.72 4.42 -0.04
CA LYS A 123 -8.19 5.75 0.41
C LYS A 123 -9.43 5.69 1.31
N SER A 124 -10.30 4.69 1.13
CA SER A 124 -11.49 4.55 1.98
C SER A 124 -11.15 4.03 3.37
N HIS A 125 -10.18 3.11 3.47
CA HIS A 125 -9.76 2.53 4.76
C HIS A 125 -8.73 3.39 5.49
N TRP A 126 -7.88 4.12 4.77
CA TRP A 126 -6.83 4.95 5.34
C TRP A 126 -6.85 6.36 4.74
N PRO A 127 -7.85 7.18 5.10
CA PRO A 127 -7.91 8.56 4.65
C PRO A 127 -6.67 9.28 5.17
N THR A 128 -5.85 9.78 4.25
CA THR A 128 -4.70 10.62 4.59
C THR A 128 -5.24 11.96 5.12
N GLY A 129 -5.43 12.03 6.44
CA GLY A 129 -5.76 13.25 7.18
C GLY A 129 -7.26 13.50 7.42
N SER A 130 -7.81 12.92 8.49
CA SER A 130 -8.90 13.54 9.25
C SER A 130 -8.55 13.53 10.74
N SER A 131 -7.92 14.59 11.22
CA SER A 131 -8.06 14.99 12.62
C SER A 131 -8.83 16.28 12.63
N SER A 132 -10.12 16.15 12.91
CA SER A 132 -11.00 17.24 13.31
C SER A 132 -10.56 17.67 14.71
N LEU A 133 -9.95 18.85 14.80
CA LEU A 133 -9.99 19.76 15.95
C LEU A 133 -9.94 21.18 15.39
#